data_AF-X0T152-F1
#
_entry.id   AF-X0T152-F1
#
_cell.length_a   1.000
_cell.length_b   1.000
_cell.length_c   1.000
_cell.angle_alpha   90.00
_cell.angle_beta   90.00
_cell.angle_gamma   90.00
#
_symmetry.space_group_name_H-M   'P 1'
#
loop_
_entity.id
_entity.type
_entity.pdbx_description
1 polymer ?
#
loop_
_entity_poly.entity_id
_entity_poly.type
_entity_poly.pdbx_seq_one_letter_code
_entity_poly.pdbx_strand_id
1 'polypeptide(L)' 'RIEKAQEVEPALKKALSIKGPVVMDFRIDREENVYPMVPPGVALNEMVDGLA' A
#
# COMPACT_ATOMS: atom_id res chain seq x y z
N ARG A 1 -11.96 -5.94 -8.60
CA ARG A 1 -11.80 -5.65 -7.16
C ARG A 1 -10.99 -6.79 -6.56
N ILE A 2 -10.08 -6.47 -5.64
CA ILE A 2 -9.11 -7.37 -5.00
C ILE A 2 -9.28 -7.14 -3.49
N GLU A 3 -9.60 -8.19 -2.73
CA GLU A 3 -9.92 -8.09 -1.30
C GLU A 3 -8.98 -8.92 -0.42
N LYS A 4 -8.30 -9.90 -0.99
CA LYS A 4 -7.36 -10.76 -0.26
C LYS A 4 -5.95 -10.65 -0.82
N ALA A 5 -4.95 -10.77 0.04
CA ALA A 5 -3.55 -10.67 -0.34
C ALA A 5 -3.15 -11.68 -1.45
N GLN A 6 -3.71 -12.89 -1.44
CA GLN A 6 -3.42 -13.93 -2.42
C GLN A 6 -3.91 -13.59 -3.84
N GLU A 7 -4.85 -12.65 -3.97
CA GLU A 7 -5.43 -12.24 -5.25
C GLU A 7 -4.56 -11.18 -5.96
N VAL A 8 -3.62 -10.55 -5.26
CA VAL A 8 -2.81 -9.43 -5.76
C VAL A 8 -1.97 -9.85 -6.97
N GLU A 9 -1.17 -10.91 -6.83
CA GLU A 9 -0.26 -11.34 -7.89
C GLU A 9 -1.00 -11.81 -9.16
N PRO A 10 -2.05 -12.67 -9.08
CA PRO A 10 -2.85 -13.02 -10.24
C PRO A 10 -3.53 -11.82 -10.90
N ALA A 11 -4.05 -10.86 -10.11
CA ALA A 11 -4.73 -9.68 -10.63
C ALA A 11 -3.77 -8.76 -11.39
N LEU A 12 -2.56 -8.55 -10.87
CA LEU A 12 -1.52 -7.76 -11.53
C LEU A 12 -1.09 -8.40 -12.85
N LYS A 13 -0.82 -9.71 -12.85
CA LYS A 13 -0.46 -10.46 -14.07
C LYS A 13 -1.54 -10.31 -15.16
N LYS A 14 -2.81 -10.44 -14.78
CA LYS A 14 -3.94 -10.25 -15.69
C LYS A 14 -4.00 -8.82 -16.23
N ALA A 15 -3.90 -7.81 -15.36
CA ALA A 15 -4.00 -6.41 -15.76
C ALA A 15 -2.90 -6.02 -16.76
N LEU A 16 -1.65 -6.43 -16.52
CA LEU A 16 -0.51 -6.15 -17.39
C LEU A 16 -0.59 -6.86 -18.74
N SER A 17 -1.31 -7.98 -18.84
CA SER A 17 -1.52 -8.71 -20.10
C SER A 17 -2.53 -8.04 -21.04
N ILE A 18 -3.37 -7.15 -20.53
CA ILE A 18 -4.44 -6.50 -21.29
C ILE A 18 -3.87 -5.26 -21.99
N LYS A 19 -4.00 -5.20 -23.32
CA LYS A 19 -3.67 -3.99 -24.09
C LYS A 19 -4.81 -3.00 -23.97
N GLY A 20 -4.71 -2.07 -23.01
CA GLY A 20 -5.70 -1.01 -22.81
C GLY A 20 -5.74 -0.54 -21.36
N PRO A 21 -6.56 0.49 -21.05
CA PRO A 21 -6.74 0.96 -19.69
C PRO A 21 -7.45 -0.09 -18.83
N VAL A 22 -6.96 -0.30 -17.61
CA VAL A 22 -7.55 -1.21 -16.62
C VAL A 22 -7.70 -0.45 -15.31
N VAL A 23 -8.87 -0.57 -14.68
CA VAL A 23 -9.13 -0.06 -13.33
C VAL A 23 -9.04 -1.22 -12.34
N MET A 24 -8.21 -1.07 -11.32
CA MET A 24 -8.04 -2.04 -10.23
C MET A 24 -8.43 -1.38 -8.91
N ASP A 25 -9.34 -2.03 -8.18
CA ASP A 25 -9.80 -1.61 -6.85
C ASP A 25 -9.24 -2.59 -5.82
N PHE A 26 -8.23 -2.15 -5.06
CA PHE A 26 -7.61 -2.90 -3.98
C PHE A 26 -8.18 -2.46 -2.64
N ARG A 27 -8.73 -3.40 -1.88
CA ARG A 27 -9.10 -3.16 -0.49
C ARG A 27 -7.88 -3.38 0.39
N ILE A 28 -7.54 -2.34 1.14
CA ILE A 28 -6.51 -2.34 2.18
C ILE A 28 -7.17 -2.02 3.51
N ASP A 29 -6.49 -2.33 4.60
CA ASP A 29 -6.91 -1.92 5.93
C ASP A 29 -6.78 -0.39 6.09
N ARG A 30 -7.75 0.25 6.75
CA ARG A 30 -7.83 1.72 6.80
C ARG A 30 -6.91 2.29 7.88
N GLU A 31 -6.52 1.43 8.81
CA GLU A 31 -5.72 1.72 9.99
C GLU A 31 -4.21 1.58 9.71
N GLU A 32 -3.83 1.13 8.50
CA GLU A 32 -2.45 1.08 8.03
C GLU A 32 -1.87 2.49 7.87
N ASN A 33 -0.77 2.74 8.56
CA ASN A 33 -0.10 4.04 8.60
C ASN A 33 1.18 4.05 7.76
N VAL A 34 1.60 5.25 7.36
CA VAL A 34 2.85 5.45 6.63
C VAL A 34 4.00 5.65 7.61
N TYR A 35 5.00 4.78 7.54
CA TYR A 35 6.22 4.83 8.36
C TYR A 35 7.50 4.70 7.50
N PRO A 36 8.65 5.22 7.99
CA PRO A 36 8.80 6.02 9.21
C PRO A 36 8.21 7.44 9.04
N MET A 37 7.91 8.10 10.16
CA MET A 37 7.39 9.48 10.18
C MET A 37 8.19 10.34 11.17
N VAL A 38 8.54 11.57 10.75
CA VAL A 38 9.06 12.61 11.66
C VAL A 38 7.89 13.49 12.10
N PRO A 39 7.53 13.51 13.39
CA PRO A 39 6.49 14.41 13.91
C PRO A 39 6.79 15.89 13.63
N PRO A 40 5.77 16.75 13.52
CA PRO A 40 5.98 18.18 13.37
C PRO A 40 6.79 18.75 14.54
N GLY A 41 7.91 19.40 14.23
CA GLY A 41 8.72 20.12 15.22
C GLY A 41 9.78 19.31 15.96
N VAL A 42 10.02 18.05 15.59
CA VAL A 42 11.12 17.24 16.14
C VAL A 42 12.25 17.04 15.13
N ALA A 43 13.42 16.62 15.61
CA ALA A 43 14.58 16.39 14.76
C ALA A 43 14.47 15.08 13.95
N LEU A 44 15.25 14.97 12.86
CA LEU A 44 15.24 13.79 11.99
C LEU A 44 15.65 12.50 12.68
N ASN A 45 16.42 12.57 13.77
CA ASN A 45 16.81 11.41 14.56
C ASN A 45 15.73 10.97 15.56
N GLU A 46 14.60 11.69 15.65
CA GLU A 46 13.45 11.39 16.50
C GLU A 46 12.28 10.82 15.67
N MET A 47 12.61 10.03 14.64
CA MET A 47 11.62 9.34 13.81
C MET A 47 10.83 8.31 14.60
N VAL A 48 9.54 8.21 14.29
CA VAL A 48 8.69 7.09 14.72
C VAL A 48 8.81 5.98 13.68
N ASP A 49 9.31 4.83 14.13
CA ASP A 49 9.37 3.61 13.35
C ASP A 49 8.04 2.84 13.48
N GLY A 50 7.63 2.17 12.41
CA GLY A 50 6.34 1.46 12.32
C GLY A 50 6.28 0.11 13.05
N LEU A 51 7.15 -0.13 14.02
CA LEU A 51 7.20 -1.39 14.77
C LEU A 51 6.48 -1.24 16.12
N ALA A 52 5.20 -1.59 16.11
CA ALA A 52 4.51 -2.29 17.19
C ALA A 52 3.86 -3.54 16.58
#